data_AF-A0AAW4N740-F1
#
_entry.id   AF-A0AAW4N740-F1
#
_cell.length_a   1.000
_cell.length_b   1.000
_cell.length_c   1.000
_cell.angle_alpha   90.00
_cell.angle_beta   90.00
_cell.angle_gamma   90.00
#
_symmetry.space_group_name_H-M   'P 1'
#
loop_
_entity.id
_entity.type
_entity.pdbx_description
1 polymer ?
#
loop_
_entity_poly.entity_id
_entity_poly.type
_entity_poly.pdbx_seq_one_letter_code
_entity_poly.pdbx_strand_id
1 'polypeptide(L)'
;MKRTLLASAFAVMALAASAQISEVTKVKGDGFDFIPKSLTTTGVITPYSTIGVEHNSSNQTPEFTVYNASFNVEKTFKYDPRVFKINFVPMKALADFKTKKVVKEGYEEAYWNKVDGVYGYNGFEIPITTMDEFKAAVSQLIGDGELVYFTDYKGNFAYHNKYDWQEVSSRYDSICVSERYSYYNPSDNKLYYVNGLTKLVEVDMSKLAWKVDDSRESSEVIQREFIIPTEVYDYDANCNEDTYGYLTQNVFNNDDKYEFLVECYRQVSAPETNVYGPMINGIENGKLVFCQDVQDKYYESYLAVKNEDGKELFTIPNCNYGKELSIYRMNGKTYIENSESLGNGETQYVIYLLDNTGTGITELARTNVVKSAKTFNMAGMKVGKNAKGIVIQQGGKKYFNK
;
A
#
# COMPACT_ATOMS: atom_id res chain seq x y z
N MET A 1 -62.54 27.41 -70.96
CA MET A 1 -62.96 27.68 -69.56
C MET A 1 -63.17 26.33 -68.90
N LYS A 2 -62.32 25.86 -67.99
CA LYS A 2 -62.01 26.27 -66.59
C LYS A 2 -62.70 25.32 -65.58
N ARG A 3 -61.91 24.88 -64.58
CA ARG A 3 -62.21 24.19 -63.29
C ARG A 3 -62.05 22.67 -63.36
N THR A 4 -60.85 22.11 -63.16
CA THR A 4 -59.98 22.05 -61.95
C THR A 4 -60.64 21.30 -60.80
N LEU A 5 -60.32 20.01 -60.68
CA LEU A 5 -60.51 19.19 -59.48
C LEU A 5 -59.38 19.50 -58.49
N LEU A 6 -59.76 19.71 -57.23
CA LEU A 6 -58.86 19.78 -56.09
C LEU A 6 -58.53 18.33 -55.67
N ALA A 7 -57.27 17.93 -55.77
CA ALA A 7 -56.76 16.74 -55.10
C ALA A 7 -55.52 17.16 -54.30
N SER A 8 -55.68 17.15 -52.99
CA SER A 8 -54.66 17.41 -51.98
C SER A 8 -53.50 16.43 -52.10
N ALA A 9 -52.33 16.90 -52.51
CA ALA A 9 -51.09 16.15 -52.38
C ALA A 9 -50.53 16.36 -50.96
N PHE A 10 -50.74 15.38 -50.09
CA PHE A 10 -49.95 15.22 -48.86
C PHE A 10 -48.55 14.78 -49.28
N ALA A 11 -47.59 15.70 -49.30
CA ALA A 11 -46.18 15.35 -49.36
C ALA A 11 -45.75 14.88 -47.96
N VAL A 12 -45.75 13.56 -47.76
CA VAL A 12 -45.05 12.95 -46.63
C VAL A 12 -43.56 13.09 -46.92
N MET A 13 -42.89 14.04 -46.27
CA MET A 13 -41.43 13.99 -46.16
C MET A 13 -41.07 12.82 -45.25
N ALA A 14 -40.81 11.66 -45.84
CA ALA A 14 -40.05 10.62 -45.18
C ALA A 14 -38.60 11.14 -45.05
N LEU A 15 -38.23 11.60 -43.86
CA LEU A 15 -36.83 11.68 -43.44
C LEU A 15 -36.31 10.24 -43.43
N ALA A 16 -35.76 9.80 -44.55
CA ALA A 16 -34.89 8.65 -44.57
C ALA A 16 -33.64 9.04 -43.80
N ALA A 17 -33.65 8.80 -42.49
CA ALA A 17 -32.44 8.71 -41.69
C ALA A 17 -31.69 7.46 -42.16
N SER A 18 -30.99 7.57 -43.29
CA SER A 18 -29.94 6.62 -43.62
C SER A 18 -28.76 6.94 -42.69
N ALA A 19 -28.88 6.56 -41.43
CA ALA A 19 -27.70 6.32 -40.61
C ALA A 19 -26.98 5.17 -41.29
N GLN A 20 -26.05 5.49 -42.19
CA GLN A 20 -25.05 4.52 -42.58
C GLN A 20 -24.20 4.30 -41.33
N ILE A 21 -24.55 3.26 -40.57
CA ILE A 21 -23.67 2.68 -39.59
C ILE A 21 -22.55 2.07 -40.42
N SER A 22 -21.51 2.85 -40.73
CA SER A 22 -20.22 2.24 -40.98
C SER A 22 -19.86 1.59 -39.67
N GLU A 23 -19.81 0.25 -39.62
CA GLU A 23 -19.17 -0.42 -38.50
C GLU A 23 -17.77 0.19 -38.36
N VAL A 24 -17.58 1.06 -37.36
CA VAL A 24 -16.24 1.40 -36.91
C VAL A 24 -15.62 0.06 -36.57
N THR A 25 -14.62 -0.32 -37.34
CA THR A 25 -14.16 -1.68 -37.52
C THR A 25 -13.62 -2.23 -36.21
N LYS A 26 -14.50 -2.73 -35.33
CA LYS A 26 -14.27 -3.13 -33.93
C LYS A 26 -13.54 -2.06 -33.10
N VAL A 27 -14.12 -1.66 -31.97
CA VAL A 27 -13.36 -0.90 -30.96
C VAL A 27 -12.08 -1.66 -30.66
N LYS A 28 -10.94 -1.04 -30.96
CA LYS A 28 -9.64 -1.47 -30.50
C LYS A 28 -9.48 -0.82 -29.12
N GLY A 29 -10.11 -1.37 -28.08
CA GLY A 29 -10.01 -0.74 -26.76
C GLY A 29 -11.08 -1.03 -25.73
N ASP A 30 -10.85 -0.47 -24.54
CA ASP A 30 -11.70 -0.51 -23.34
C ASP A 30 -12.88 0.49 -23.43
N GLY A 31 -12.81 1.47 -24.35
CA GLY A 31 -13.86 2.46 -24.59
C GLY A 31 -13.49 3.52 -25.64
N PHE A 32 -14.39 4.49 -25.85
CA PHE A 32 -14.11 5.74 -26.56
C PHE A 32 -14.09 6.90 -25.57
N ASP A 33 -13.19 7.84 -25.81
CA ASP A 33 -13.11 9.09 -25.10
C ASP A 33 -12.84 10.24 -26.09
N PHE A 34 -12.93 11.48 -25.62
CA PHE A 34 -12.91 12.67 -26.46
C PHE A 34 -12.00 13.74 -25.87
N ILE A 35 -11.08 14.25 -26.67
CA ILE A 35 -10.35 15.46 -26.33
C ILE A 35 -11.25 16.65 -26.69
N PRO A 36 -11.64 17.50 -25.73
CA PRO A 36 -12.45 18.68 -26.01
C PRO A 36 -11.72 19.66 -26.92
N LYS A 37 -12.47 20.44 -27.68
CA LYS A 37 -11.93 21.44 -28.61
C LYS A 37 -10.93 22.42 -27.98
N SER A 38 -11.05 22.73 -26.69
CA SER A 38 -10.14 23.65 -26.01
C SER A 38 -8.81 23.00 -25.67
N LEU A 39 -8.74 21.67 -25.66
CA LEU A 39 -7.54 20.87 -25.37
C LEU A 39 -6.84 20.34 -26.64
N THR A 40 -7.32 20.73 -27.82
CA THR A 40 -6.72 20.41 -29.13
C THR A 40 -6.09 21.64 -29.77
N THR A 41 -5.06 21.43 -30.59
CA THR A 41 -4.41 22.53 -31.33
C THR A 41 -5.26 23.07 -32.47
N THR A 42 -6.18 22.27 -32.98
CA THR A 42 -7.05 22.60 -34.12
C THR A 42 -8.38 23.25 -33.73
N GLY A 43 -8.75 23.24 -32.44
CA GLY A 43 -10.05 23.72 -31.99
C GLY A 43 -11.21 22.80 -32.35
N VAL A 44 -10.93 21.53 -32.67
CA VAL A 44 -11.91 20.50 -33.02
C VAL A 44 -11.95 19.44 -31.92
N ILE A 45 -13.12 18.86 -31.65
CA ILE A 45 -13.25 17.72 -30.73
C ILE A 45 -12.61 16.50 -31.39
N THR A 46 -11.69 15.84 -30.69
CA THR A 46 -10.93 14.70 -31.23
C THR A 46 -11.32 13.41 -30.50
N PRO A 47 -12.11 12.51 -31.13
CA PRO A 47 -12.38 11.19 -30.58
C PRO A 47 -11.15 10.29 -30.59
N TYR A 48 -10.98 9.48 -29.55
CA TYR A 48 -9.94 8.47 -29.47
C TYR A 48 -10.43 7.22 -28.71
N SER A 49 -9.68 6.13 -28.83
CA SER A 49 -9.88 4.90 -28.05
C SER A 49 -8.54 4.38 -27.54
N THR A 50 -8.60 3.59 -26.46
CA THR A 50 -7.41 3.10 -25.74
C THR A 50 -7.47 1.59 -25.54
N ILE A 51 -6.35 0.89 -25.73
CA ILE A 51 -6.14 -0.50 -25.29
C ILE A 51 -5.13 -0.50 -24.15
N GLY A 52 -5.41 -1.22 -23.06
CA GLY A 52 -4.41 -1.54 -22.04
C GLY A 52 -4.00 -0.35 -21.16
N VAL A 53 -4.82 0.72 -21.16
CA VAL A 53 -4.61 1.93 -20.36
C VAL A 53 -5.33 1.83 -19.01
N GLU A 54 -6.58 1.32 -18.96
CA GLU A 54 -7.42 1.35 -17.75
C GLU A 54 -7.08 0.24 -16.74
N HIS A 55 -6.36 -0.80 -17.16
CA HIS A 55 -6.05 -1.95 -16.32
C HIS A 55 -4.61 -1.89 -15.80
N ASN A 56 -4.48 -1.46 -14.54
CA ASN A 56 -3.29 -1.51 -13.66
C ASN A 56 -2.62 -2.92 -13.53
N SER A 57 -3.11 -3.94 -14.24
CA SER A 57 -2.74 -5.33 -14.08
C SER A 57 -2.48 -6.09 -15.40
N SER A 58 -2.41 -5.41 -16.56
CA SER A 58 -2.26 -6.13 -17.83
C SER A 58 -0.84 -6.08 -18.39
N ASN A 59 -0.36 -7.20 -18.92
CA ASN A 59 0.87 -7.30 -19.71
C ASN A 59 0.71 -6.68 -21.12
N GLN A 60 -0.26 -5.78 -21.31
CA GLN A 60 -0.55 -5.19 -22.61
C GLN A 60 0.18 -3.86 -22.75
N THR A 61 0.80 -3.66 -23.90
CA THR A 61 1.38 -2.37 -24.28
C THR A 61 0.24 -1.39 -24.56
N PRO A 62 0.16 -0.25 -23.85
CA PRO A 62 -0.84 0.77 -24.12
C PRO A 62 -0.84 1.21 -25.60
N GLU A 63 -2.02 1.23 -26.21
CA GLU A 63 -2.23 1.70 -27.59
C GLU A 63 -3.33 2.76 -27.60
N PHE A 64 -3.11 3.83 -28.36
CA PHE A 64 -4.10 4.87 -28.63
C PHE A 64 -4.44 4.86 -30.11
N THR A 65 -5.72 4.93 -30.43
CA THR A 65 -6.21 5.16 -31.79
C THR A 65 -7.03 6.43 -31.81
N VAL A 66 -6.61 7.40 -32.63
CA VAL A 66 -7.25 8.70 -32.78
C VAL A 66 -8.01 8.76 -34.11
N TYR A 67 -9.19 9.37 -34.07
CA TYR A 67 -10.09 9.46 -35.20
C TYR A 67 -10.44 10.92 -35.53
N ASN A 68 -10.77 11.17 -36.80
CA ASN A 68 -11.36 12.45 -37.18
C ASN A 68 -12.84 12.54 -36.80
N ALA A 69 -13.46 13.70 -37.06
CA ALA A 69 -14.88 13.95 -36.82
C ALA A 69 -15.84 12.97 -37.55
N SER A 70 -15.36 12.31 -38.61
CA SER A 70 -16.10 11.26 -39.33
C SER A 70 -15.77 9.85 -38.83
N PHE A 71 -15.09 9.72 -37.69
CA PHE A 71 -14.65 8.47 -37.08
C PHE A 71 -13.74 7.59 -37.96
N ASN A 72 -13.03 8.19 -38.92
CA ASN A 72 -11.96 7.49 -39.63
C ASN A 72 -10.67 7.59 -38.83
N VAL A 73 -9.90 6.50 -38.78
CA VAL A 73 -8.60 6.45 -38.10
C VAL A 73 -7.65 7.46 -38.76
N GLU A 74 -7.18 8.43 -37.97
CA GLU A 74 -6.13 9.37 -38.38
C GLU A 74 -4.76 8.91 -37.91
N LYS A 75 -4.69 8.33 -36.72
CA LYS A 75 -3.42 7.94 -36.10
C LYS A 75 -3.60 6.78 -35.15
N THR A 76 -2.60 5.91 -35.10
CA THR A 76 -2.45 4.90 -34.04
C THR A 76 -1.01 4.94 -33.55
N PHE A 77 -0.81 4.96 -32.23
CA PHE A 77 0.51 4.88 -31.62
C PHE A 77 0.48 4.03 -30.36
N LYS A 78 1.66 3.51 -30.00
CA LYS A 78 1.86 2.65 -28.83
C LYS A 78 2.85 3.30 -27.88
N TYR A 79 2.60 3.11 -26.60
CA TYR A 79 3.53 3.50 -25.56
C TYR A 79 4.14 2.26 -24.93
N ASP A 80 5.46 2.12 -24.95
CA ASP A 80 6.17 1.00 -24.32
C ASP A 80 6.62 1.39 -22.90
N PRO A 81 5.92 0.96 -21.84
CA PRO A 81 6.20 1.44 -20.49
C PRO A 81 7.51 0.85 -19.97
N ARG A 82 8.38 1.67 -19.38
CA ARG A 82 9.62 1.17 -18.77
C ARG A 82 9.29 0.21 -17.62
N VAL A 83 10.11 -0.84 -17.50
CA VAL A 83 9.96 -1.88 -16.48
C VAL A 83 11.08 -1.76 -15.45
N PHE A 84 10.71 -1.80 -14.18
CA PHE A 84 11.60 -1.73 -13.03
C PHE A 84 11.48 -3.02 -12.23
N LYS A 85 12.61 -3.67 -11.97
CA LYS A 85 12.69 -4.98 -11.30
C LYS A 85 13.35 -4.81 -9.95
N ILE A 86 12.69 -5.31 -8.92
CA ILE A 86 13.16 -5.33 -7.54
C ILE A 86 13.25 -6.79 -7.11
N ASN A 87 14.43 -7.23 -6.71
CA ASN A 87 14.63 -8.56 -6.15
C ASN A 87 14.66 -8.47 -4.63
N PHE A 88 13.86 -9.30 -3.98
CA PHE A 88 13.82 -9.45 -2.53
C PHE A 88 14.56 -10.72 -2.13
N VAL A 89 15.62 -10.54 -1.35
CA VAL A 89 16.38 -11.62 -0.74
C VAL A 89 15.89 -11.80 0.69
N PRO A 90 15.30 -12.96 1.04
CA PRO A 90 14.89 -13.22 2.41
C PRO A 90 16.13 -13.39 3.28
N MET A 91 16.15 -12.66 4.39
CA MET A 91 17.23 -12.67 5.37
C MET A 91 16.69 -13.09 6.72
N LYS A 92 17.51 -13.82 7.47
CA LYS A 92 17.21 -14.32 8.81
C LYS A 92 18.35 -14.01 9.77
N ALA A 93 17.99 -13.70 11.02
CA ALA A 93 18.92 -13.55 12.13
C ALA A 93 18.37 -14.28 13.36
N LEU A 94 19.25 -14.89 14.15
CA LEU A 94 18.89 -15.47 15.44
C LEU A 94 19.38 -14.57 16.56
N ALA A 95 18.55 -14.36 17.57
CA ALA A 95 18.88 -13.54 18.73
C ALA A 95 18.64 -14.28 20.04
N ASP A 96 19.59 -14.15 20.95
CA ASP A 96 19.36 -14.48 22.36
C ASP A 96 18.36 -13.50 22.98
N PHE A 97 17.58 -14.00 23.91
CA PHE A 97 16.63 -13.20 24.66
C PHE A 97 16.72 -13.51 26.15
N LYS A 98 16.31 -12.54 26.97
CA LYS A 98 16.24 -12.69 28.42
C LYS A 98 14.83 -12.46 28.90
N THR A 99 14.43 -13.20 29.93
CA THR A 99 13.15 -12.96 30.59
C THR A 99 13.23 -11.66 31.38
N LYS A 100 12.37 -10.71 31.03
CA LYS A 100 12.22 -9.46 31.78
C LYS A 100 11.23 -9.61 32.93
N LYS A 101 10.10 -10.28 32.68
CA LYS A 101 9.09 -10.62 33.69
C LYS A 101 8.17 -11.74 33.24
N VAL A 102 7.58 -12.44 34.19
CA VAL A 102 6.43 -13.33 33.95
C VAL A 102 5.17 -12.48 33.88
N VAL A 103 4.38 -12.68 32.82
CA VAL A 103 3.13 -11.93 32.58
C VAL A 103 1.91 -12.76 32.92
N LYS A 104 2.02 -14.08 32.74
CA LYS A 104 0.96 -15.05 33.05
C LYS A 104 1.62 -16.36 33.45
N GLU A 105 1.26 -16.94 34.59
CA GLU A 105 1.87 -18.17 35.11
C GLU A 105 1.44 -19.44 34.33
N GLY A 106 0.36 -19.37 33.56
CA GLY A 106 -0.17 -20.49 32.79
C GLY A 106 -1.16 -21.33 33.60
N TYR A 107 -1.58 -22.45 33.03
CA TYR A 107 -2.35 -23.49 33.72
C TYR A 107 -1.39 -24.60 34.18
N GLU A 108 -1.59 -25.09 35.40
CA GLU A 108 -0.80 -26.15 36.02
C GLU A 108 -1.68 -27.39 36.27
N GLU A 109 -1.21 -28.57 35.88
CA GLU A 109 -1.89 -29.85 36.10
C GLU A 109 -0.94 -30.89 36.68
N ALA A 110 -1.35 -31.54 37.77
CA ALA A 110 -0.55 -32.60 38.38
C ALA A 110 -0.58 -33.87 37.52
N TYR A 111 0.57 -34.52 37.36
CA TYR A 111 0.67 -35.84 36.75
C TYR A 111 -0.03 -36.88 37.63
N TRP A 112 -0.88 -37.70 37.02
CA TRP A 112 -1.80 -38.60 37.72
C TRP A 112 -1.62 -40.08 37.39
N ASN A 113 -0.81 -40.43 36.39
CA ASN A 113 -0.56 -41.83 36.06
C ASN A 113 0.35 -42.48 37.10
N LYS A 114 0.08 -43.76 37.38
CA LYS A 114 0.89 -44.59 38.29
C LYS A 114 1.92 -45.39 37.51
N VAL A 115 3.16 -45.40 37.97
CA VAL A 115 4.23 -46.29 37.50
C VAL A 115 4.86 -46.93 38.73
N ASP A 116 4.64 -48.23 38.89
CA ASP A 116 5.07 -48.99 40.07
C ASP A 116 6.59 -48.86 40.30
N GLY A 117 7.00 -48.50 41.53
CA GLY A 117 8.40 -48.31 41.87
C GLY A 117 8.95 -46.93 41.55
N VAL A 118 8.16 -46.04 40.94
CA VAL A 118 8.61 -44.72 40.48
C VAL A 118 7.67 -43.61 40.92
N TYR A 119 6.37 -43.71 40.61
CA TYR A 119 5.39 -42.65 40.87
C TYR A 119 4.02 -43.23 41.25
N GLY A 120 3.55 -42.86 42.43
CA GLY A 120 2.27 -43.27 43.00
C GLY A 120 1.24 -42.15 43.05
N TYR A 121 0.10 -42.40 43.72
CA TYR A 121 -0.98 -41.42 43.88
C TYR A 121 -0.56 -40.13 44.62
N ASN A 122 0.54 -40.19 45.38
CA ASN A 122 1.04 -39.07 46.18
C ASN A 122 2.32 -38.45 45.60
N GLY A 123 2.68 -38.75 44.35
CA GLY A 123 3.92 -38.26 43.74
C GLY A 123 4.99 -39.35 43.59
N PHE A 124 6.25 -38.94 43.52
CA PHE A 124 7.38 -39.88 43.37
C PHE A 124 7.51 -40.79 44.61
N GLU A 125 7.75 -42.09 44.39
CA GLU A 125 7.90 -43.04 45.50
C GLU A 125 9.18 -42.80 46.32
N ILE A 126 10.20 -42.24 45.68
CA ILE A 126 11.44 -41.77 46.31
C ILE A 126 11.55 -40.25 46.03
N PRO A 127 11.62 -39.40 47.06
CA PRO A 127 11.79 -37.96 46.88
C PRO A 127 13.06 -37.63 46.09
N ILE A 128 12.91 -36.72 45.12
CA ILE A 128 14.02 -36.29 44.26
C ILE A 128 14.76 -35.13 44.93
N THR A 129 16.09 -35.23 44.97
CA THR A 129 16.99 -34.22 45.55
C THR A 129 18.01 -33.68 44.55
N THR A 130 18.29 -34.42 43.48
CA THR A 130 19.24 -34.01 42.43
C THR A 130 18.63 -34.05 41.04
N MET A 131 19.22 -33.30 40.11
CA MET A 131 18.82 -33.30 38.69
C MET A 131 19.02 -34.67 38.04
N ASP A 132 20.02 -35.45 38.46
CA ASP A 132 20.26 -36.77 37.88
C ASP A 132 19.25 -37.81 38.37
N GLU A 133 18.82 -37.72 39.63
CA GLU A 133 17.66 -38.48 40.14
C GLU A 133 16.39 -38.12 39.38
N PHE A 134 16.16 -36.82 39.13
CA PHE A 134 15.01 -36.37 38.36
C PHE A 134 14.99 -36.96 36.95
N LYS A 135 16.11 -36.85 36.22
CA LYS A 135 16.25 -37.44 34.87
C LYS A 135 15.98 -38.93 34.87
N ALA A 136 16.56 -39.68 35.82
CA ALA A 136 16.39 -41.12 35.92
C ALA A 136 14.92 -41.50 36.20
N ALA A 137 14.24 -40.78 37.08
CA ALA A 137 12.84 -41.02 37.40
C ALA A 137 11.90 -40.65 36.24
N VAL A 138 12.14 -39.52 35.57
CA VAL A 138 11.36 -39.09 34.39
C VAL A 138 11.54 -40.08 33.23
N SER A 139 12.75 -40.54 32.94
CA SER A 139 13.00 -41.56 31.92
C SER A 139 12.22 -42.85 32.18
N GLN A 140 12.08 -43.27 33.44
CA GLN A 140 11.25 -44.43 33.79
C GLN A 140 9.74 -44.15 33.69
N LEU A 141 9.31 -42.90 33.92
CA LEU A 141 7.90 -42.49 33.87
C LEU A 141 7.34 -42.38 32.47
N ILE A 142 8.07 -41.73 31.56
CA ILE A 142 7.57 -41.36 30.24
C ILE A 142 8.34 -42.04 29.09
N GLY A 143 9.40 -42.80 29.41
CA GLY A 143 10.22 -43.53 28.45
C GLY A 143 11.31 -42.68 27.79
N ASP A 144 11.97 -43.26 26.79
CA ASP A 144 13.07 -42.64 26.04
C ASP A 144 12.55 -41.64 24.99
N GLY A 145 12.13 -40.47 25.46
CA GLY A 145 11.84 -39.32 24.61
C GLY A 145 13.05 -38.40 24.40
N GLU A 146 13.05 -37.61 23.33
CA GLU A 146 13.99 -36.47 23.19
C GLU A 146 13.59 -35.36 24.18
N LEU A 147 14.02 -35.50 25.44
CA LEU A 147 13.72 -34.56 26.52
C LEU A 147 14.91 -33.66 26.81
N VAL A 148 14.61 -32.40 27.10
CA VAL A 148 15.60 -31.41 27.54
C VAL A 148 15.30 -31.04 28.98
N TYR A 149 16.31 -31.18 29.84
CA TYR A 149 16.22 -30.94 31.28
C TYR A 149 16.87 -29.62 31.65
N PHE A 150 16.23 -28.85 32.52
CA PHE A 150 16.65 -27.52 32.92
C PHE A 150 16.11 -27.16 34.31
N THR A 151 16.49 -25.99 34.80
CA THR A 151 15.91 -25.41 36.02
C THR A 151 14.95 -24.29 35.61
N ASP A 152 13.70 -24.36 36.05
CA ASP A 152 12.69 -23.37 35.71
C ASP A 152 12.94 -22.01 36.40
N TYR A 153 12.09 -21.02 36.11
CA TYR A 153 12.23 -19.68 36.68
C TYR A 153 11.92 -19.60 38.18
N LYS A 154 11.29 -20.63 38.77
CA LYS A 154 11.02 -20.78 40.20
C LYS A 154 12.12 -21.59 40.90
N GLY A 155 13.10 -22.11 40.17
CA GLY A 155 14.21 -22.92 40.70
C GLY A 155 13.92 -24.42 40.75
N ASN A 156 12.82 -24.90 40.19
CA ASN A 156 12.45 -26.31 40.18
C ASN A 156 13.18 -27.08 39.07
N PHE A 157 13.37 -28.38 39.28
CA PHE A 157 13.82 -29.26 38.21
C PHE A 157 12.68 -29.44 37.20
N ALA A 158 12.98 -29.18 35.93
CA ALA A 158 12.00 -29.18 34.86
C ALA A 158 12.52 -29.89 33.62
N TYR A 159 11.58 -30.36 32.80
CA TYR A 159 11.87 -30.90 31.49
C TYR A 159 10.80 -30.50 30.48
N HIS A 160 11.20 -30.42 29.22
CA HIS A 160 10.27 -30.27 28.11
C HIS A 160 10.62 -31.24 26.99
N ASN A 161 9.66 -31.50 26.11
CA ASN A 161 9.95 -32.16 24.84
C ASN A 161 10.82 -31.22 24.00
N LYS A 162 11.85 -31.75 23.33
CA LYS A 162 12.74 -30.97 22.46
C LYS A 162 11.98 -30.13 21.43
N TYR A 163 10.83 -30.61 20.94
CA TYR A 163 9.98 -29.90 19.99
C TYR A 163 8.82 -29.17 20.67
N ASP A 164 8.43 -28.03 20.10
CA ASP A 164 7.17 -27.31 20.37
C ASP A 164 6.94 -26.86 21.82
N TRP A 165 7.99 -26.62 22.60
CA TRP A 165 7.86 -26.16 23.98
C TRP A 165 7.77 -24.65 24.14
N GLN A 166 8.13 -23.87 23.12
CA GLN A 166 8.02 -22.40 23.10
C GLN A 166 7.24 -21.90 21.90
N GLU A 167 6.46 -20.86 22.13
CA GLU A 167 5.77 -20.11 21.09
C GLU A 167 5.99 -18.62 21.30
N VAL A 168 6.20 -17.88 20.21
CA VAL A 168 6.38 -16.44 20.27
C VAL A 168 5.11 -15.72 19.84
N SER A 169 4.82 -14.62 20.53
CA SER A 169 3.80 -13.66 20.14
C SER A 169 4.34 -12.26 20.30
N SER A 170 4.01 -11.36 19.37
CA SER A 170 4.38 -9.95 19.46
C SER A 170 3.15 -9.06 19.32
N ARG A 171 3.11 -7.98 20.11
CA ARG A 171 2.14 -6.89 19.96
C ARG A 171 2.83 -5.56 20.26
N TYR A 172 2.75 -4.62 19.31
CA TYR A 172 3.00 -3.19 19.47
C TYR A 172 4.16 -2.83 20.44
N ASP A 173 5.37 -3.35 20.21
CA ASP A 173 6.63 -3.08 20.96
C ASP A 173 7.01 -4.07 22.08
N SER A 174 6.28 -5.17 22.25
CA SER A 174 6.61 -6.21 23.23
C SER A 174 6.67 -7.61 22.61
N ILE A 175 7.71 -8.36 22.98
CA ILE A 175 7.91 -9.75 22.57
C ILE A 175 7.58 -10.64 23.77
N CYS A 176 6.63 -11.55 23.58
CA CYS A 176 6.23 -12.52 24.57
C CYS A 176 6.59 -13.93 24.10
N VAL A 177 7.20 -14.71 24.99
CA VAL A 177 7.44 -16.14 24.77
C VAL A 177 6.55 -16.92 25.72
N SER A 178 5.69 -17.76 25.16
CA SER A 178 4.88 -18.72 25.89
C SER A 178 5.61 -20.05 25.95
N GLU A 179 5.65 -20.66 27.12
CA GLU A 179 6.36 -21.91 27.37
C GLU A 179 5.39 -22.99 27.87
N ARG A 180 5.72 -24.23 27.56
CA ARG A 180 5.05 -25.43 28.06
C ARG A 180 6.10 -26.47 28.46
N TYR A 181 6.05 -26.93 29.70
CA TYR A 181 7.03 -27.88 30.25
C TYR A 181 6.46 -28.56 31.50
N SER A 182 7.12 -29.60 31.97
CA SER A 182 6.80 -30.23 33.25
C SER A 182 7.87 -29.91 34.28
N TYR A 183 7.50 -29.78 35.56
CA TYR A 183 8.44 -29.56 36.66
C TYR A 183 8.09 -30.41 37.88
N TYR A 184 9.11 -30.73 38.67
CA TYR A 184 8.97 -31.39 39.96
C TYR A 184 8.80 -30.34 41.06
N ASN A 185 7.71 -30.44 41.82
CA ASN A 185 7.46 -29.63 42.99
C ASN A 185 7.96 -30.35 44.26
N PRO A 186 9.04 -29.90 44.90
CA PRO A 186 9.58 -30.56 46.09
C PRO A 186 8.67 -30.45 47.32
N SER A 187 7.73 -29.49 47.34
CA SER A 187 6.88 -29.26 48.51
C SER A 187 5.79 -30.32 48.71
N ASP A 188 5.30 -30.92 47.63
CA ASP A 188 4.30 -31.99 47.65
C ASP A 188 4.77 -33.28 46.96
N ASN A 189 6.03 -33.29 46.51
CA ASN A 189 6.71 -34.42 45.87
C ASN A 189 6.05 -34.86 44.54
N LYS A 190 5.35 -33.96 43.83
CA LYS A 190 4.61 -34.27 42.59
C LYS A 190 5.24 -33.65 41.35
N LEU A 191 4.90 -34.22 40.20
CA LEU A 191 5.21 -33.67 38.89
C LEU A 191 4.01 -32.86 38.38
N TYR A 192 4.26 -31.66 37.87
CA TYR A 192 3.27 -30.76 37.30
C TYR A 192 3.58 -30.46 35.85
N TYR A 193 2.56 -30.40 35.00
CA TYR A 193 2.62 -29.89 33.64
C TYR A 193 2.13 -28.44 33.61
N VAL A 194 2.94 -27.54 33.07
CA VAL A 194 2.64 -26.12 32.85
C VAL A 194 2.33 -25.92 31.38
N ASN A 195 1.22 -25.24 31.09
CA ASN A 195 0.90 -24.80 29.73
C ASN A 195 0.54 -23.32 29.69
N GLY A 196 1.14 -22.60 28.74
CA GLY A 196 0.84 -21.19 28.49
C GLY A 196 1.42 -20.25 29.55
N LEU A 197 2.56 -20.61 30.14
CA LEU A 197 3.38 -19.68 30.93
C LEU A 197 3.93 -18.63 29.97
N THR A 198 3.49 -17.37 30.10
CA THR A 198 3.91 -16.29 29.19
C THR A 198 4.89 -15.35 29.87
N LYS A 199 6.05 -15.17 29.23
CA LYS A 199 7.13 -14.29 29.68
C LYS A 199 7.29 -13.14 28.70
N LEU A 200 7.41 -11.92 29.23
CA LEU A 200 7.90 -10.77 28.47
C LEU A 200 9.42 -10.88 28.37
N VAL A 201 9.96 -10.79 27.15
CA VAL A 201 11.39 -10.93 26.91
C VAL A 201 12.00 -9.66 26.34
N GLU A 202 13.31 -9.50 26.56
CA GLU A 202 14.13 -8.45 25.99
C GLU A 202 15.18 -9.03 25.03
N VAL A 203 15.45 -8.30 23.95
CA VAL A 203 16.34 -8.70 22.86
C VAL A 203 17.21 -7.51 22.47
N ASP A 204 18.51 -7.74 22.29
CA ASP A 204 19.42 -6.75 21.72
C ASP A 204 19.37 -6.82 20.18
N MET A 205 18.52 -6.00 19.58
CA MET A 205 18.36 -5.96 18.12
C MET A 205 19.52 -5.24 17.41
N SER A 206 20.41 -4.55 18.15
CA SER A 206 21.51 -3.77 17.55
C SER A 206 22.64 -4.64 16.97
N LYS A 207 22.68 -5.93 17.32
CA LYS A 207 23.76 -6.86 16.97
C LYS A 207 23.28 -8.07 16.13
N LEU A 208 22.14 -7.94 15.46
CA LEU A 208 21.61 -9.03 14.65
C LEU A 208 22.55 -9.37 13.48
N ALA A 209 23.04 -10.61 13.46
CA ALA A 209 23.86 -11.14 12.38
C ALA A 209 22.96 -11.74 11.29
N TRP A 210 22.57 -10.92 10.33
CA TRP A 210 21.71 -11.33 9.21
C TRP A 210 22.45 -12.25 8.23
N LYS A 211 21.79 -13.33 7.83
CA LYS A 211 22.23 -14.26 6.78
C LYS A 211 21.08 -14.52 5.82
N VAL A 212 21.40 -15.00 4.62
CA VAL A 212 20.36 -15.45 3.66
C VAL A 212 19.54 -16.57 4.30
N ASP A 213 18.22 -16.47 4.17
CA ASP A 213 17.28 -17.47 4.66
C ASP A 213 16.94 -18.46 3.55
N ASP A 214 17.68 -19.57 3.50
CA ASP A 214 17.51 -20.61 2.49
C ASP A 214 16.17 -21.37 2.60
N SER A 215 15.36 -21.10 3.65
CA SER A 215 14.02 -21.70 3.80
C SER A 215 12.94 -21.00 2.98
N ARG A 216 13.23 -19.82 2.42
CA ARG A 216 12.30 -19.01 1.62
C ARG A 216 12.91 -18.73 0.26
N GLU A 217 12.10 -18.83 -0.79
CA GLU A 217 12.53 -18.39 -2.13
C GLU A 217 12.61 -16.87 -2.20
N SER A 218 13.60 -16.37 -2.95
CA SER A 218 13.64 -14.97 -3.36
C SER A 218 12.41 -14.63 -4.21
N SER A 219 11.92 -13.40 -4.11
CA SER A 219 10.83 -12.92 -4.94
C SER A 219 11.26 -11.74 -5.81
N GLU A 220 10.65 -11.61 -6.99
CA GLU A 220 10.81 -10.45 -7.87
C GLU A 220 9.49 -9.67 -7.86
N VAL A 221 9.57 -8.36 -7.60
CA VAL A 221 8.49 -7.43 -7.84
C VAL A 221 8.82 -6.63 -9.09
N ILE A 222 7.84 -6.56 -9.99
CA ILE A 222 7.93 -5.78 -11.22
C ILE A 222 7.04 -4.55 -11.06
N GLN A 223 7.65 -3.38 -11.07
CA GLN A 223 6.97 -2.10 -11.27
C GLN A 223 7.07 -1.72 -12.74
N ARG A 224 6.05 -1.04 -13.26
CA ARG A 224 6.01 -0.56 -14.63
C ARG A 224 5.47 0.85 -14.65
N GLU A 225 5.97 1.66 -15.58
CA GLU A 225 5.33 2.94 -15.85
C GLU A 225 3.87 2.71 -16.21
N PHE A 226 2.99 3.60 -15.79
CA PHE A 226 1.57 3.50 -16.10
C PHE A 226 1.00 4.87 -16.43
N ILE A 227 0.11 4.90 -17.42
CA ILE A 227 -0.57 6.12 -17.84
C ILE A 227 -1.70 6.38 -16.86
N ILE A 228 -1.78 7.62 -16.37
CA ILE A 228 -2.87 8.06 -15.51
C ILE A 228 -3.75 9.07 -16.23
N PRO A 229 -5.05 9.08 -15.93
CA PRO A 229 -5.95 10.06 -16.49
C PRO A 229 -5.58 11.46 -15.98
N THR A 230 -5.80 12.45 -16.83
CA THR A 230 -5.51 13.85 -16.59
C THR A 230 -6.83 14.58 -16.37
N GLU A 231 -6.98 15.18 -15.19
CA GLU A 231 -8.13 16.01 -14.83
C GLU A 231 -7.82 17.49 -15.13
N VAL A 232 -8.55 18.07 -16.09
CA VAL A 232 -8.38 19.47 -16.51
C VAL A 232 -9.66 20.26 -16.27
N TYR A 233 -9.55 21.30 -15.46
CA TYR A 233 -10.56 22.32 -15.24
C TYR A 233 -10.26 23.54 -16.11
N ASP A 234 -11.01 23.69 -17.20
CA ASP A 234 -10.78 24.75 -18.18
C ASP A 234 -11.74 25.93 -18.01
N TYR A 235 -11.41 26.87 -17.12
CA TYR A 235 -12.22 28.07 -16.87
C TYR A 235 -12.23 29.08 -18.03
N ASP A 236 -11.28 28.97 -18.97
CA ASP A 236 -11.27 29.82 -20.16
C ASP A 236 -12.33 29.38 -21.19
N ALA A 237 -12.70 28.10 -21.18
CA ALA A 237 -13.70 27.53 -22.08
C ALA A 237 -15.06 27.26 -21.39
N ASN A 238 -15.06 26.64 -20.20
CA ASN A 238 -16.25 26.27 -19.46
C ASN A 238 -15.98 26.19 -17.94
N CYS A 239 -16.60 27.06 -17.15
CA CYS A 239 -16.38 27.14 -15.71
C CYS A 239 -17.04 26.03 -14.86
N ASN A 240 -17.73 25.06 -15.47
CA ASN A 240 -18.60 24.11 -14.76
C ASN A 240 -18.29 22.62 -15.02
N GLU A 241 -17.33 22.28 -15.87
CA GLU A 241 -17.04 20.89 -16.24
C GLU A 241 -15.53 20.63 -16.24
N ASP A 242 -15.14 19.56 -15.56
CA ASP A 242 -13.82 18.95 -15.68
C ASP A 242 -13.79 18.02 -16.91
N THR A 243 -12.63 17.96 -17.55
CA THR A 243 -12.33 16.92 -18.54
C THR A 243 -11.43 15.89 -17.91
N TYR A 244 -11.82 14.63 -18.02
CA TYR A 244 -11.06 13.50 -17.50
C TYR A 244 -10.71 12.57 -18.66
N GLY A 245 -9.45 12.58 -19.08
CA GLY A 245 -9.00 11.77 -20.22
C GLY A 245 -7.53 11.39 -20.14
N TYR A 246 -7.15 10.36 -20.89
CA TYR A 246 -5.78 9.86 -20.95
C TYR A 246 -4.91 10.58 -21.98
N LEU A 247 -5.49 11.47 -22.80
CA LEU A 247 -4.80 12.11 -23.90
C LEU A 247 -5.16 13.59 -24.05
N THR A 248 -4.15 14.43 -24.25
CA THR A 248 -4.27 15.87 -24.54
C THR A 248 -3.38 16.24 -25.75
N GLN A 249 -3.45 17.47 -26.25
CA GLN A 249 -2.50 17.97 -27.27
C GLN A 249 -1.92 19.35 -26.97
N ASN A 250 -2.62 20.19 -26.22
CA ASN A 250 -2.17 21.56 -26.00
C ASN A 250 -2.00 21.93 -24.52
N VAL A 251 -2.23 20.99 -23.58
CA VAL A 251 -2.29 21.25 -22.14
C VAL A 251 -0.91 21.53 -21.60
N PHE A 252 0.07 20.69 -21.91
CA PHE A 252 1.41 20.77 -21.35
C PHE A 252 2.46 21.31 -22.31
N ASN A 253 2.21 21.17 -23.62
CA ASN A 253 3.06 21.66 -24.69
C ASN A 253 2.22 22.29 -25.81
N ASN A 254 2.85 23.07 -26.68
CA ASN A 254 2.19 23.74 -27.82
C ASN A 254 2.59 23.11 -29.18
N ASP A 255 2.95 21.82 -29.21
CA ASP A 255 3.21 21.10 -30.45
C ASP A 255 1.97 20.35 -30.96
N ASP A 256 2.08 19.67 -32.10
CA ASP A 256 0.99 18.92 -32.72
C ASP A 256 0.88 17.48 -32.22
N LYS A 257 1.70 17.10 -31.24
CA LYS A 257 1.78 15.74 -30.72
C LYS A 257 0.77 15.53 -29.60
N TYR A 258 0.32 14.29 -29.47
CA TYR A 258 -0.46 13.93 -28.30
C TYR A 258 0.45 13.78 -27.08
N GLU A 259 -0.09 14.11 -25.92
CA GLU A 259 0.60 14.13 -24.64
C GLU A 259 -0.27 13.46 -23.58
N PHE A 260 0.39 12.80 -22.63
CA PHE A 260 -0.26 12.04 -21.57
C PHE A 260 0.59 12.02 -20.30
N LEU A 261 -0.07 11.82 -19.17
CA LEU A 261 0.55 11.79 -17.85
C LEU A 261 0.91 10.36 -17.47
N VAL A 262 2.12 10.16 -16.95
CA VAL A 262 2.68 8.84 -16.63
C VAL A 262 3.25 8.84 -15.22
N GLU A 263 2.87 7.85 -14.41
CA GLU A 263 3.63 7.52 -13.21
C GLU A 263 4.87 6.70 -13.58
N CYS A 264 6.02 7.26 -13.24
CA CYS A 264 7.35 6.75 -13.52
C CYS A 264 8.09 6.43 -12.22
N TYR A 265 9.23 5.75 -12.33
CA TYR A 265 10.07 5.39 -11.20
C TYR A 265 11.52 5.77 -11.46
N ARG A 266 12.20 6.26 -10.42
CA ARG A 266 13.65 6.54 -10.45
C ARG A 266 14.34 5.77 -9.35
N GLN A 267 15.50 5.23 -9.66
CA GLN A 267 16.30 4.51 -8.66
C GLN A 267 16.88 5.52 -7.66
N VAL A 268 16.74 5.21 -6.38
CA VAL A 268 17.23 5.99 -5.25
C VAL A 268 18.11 5.14 -4.35
N SER A 269 18.80 5.77 -3.41
CA SER A 269 19.54 5.06 -2.36
C SER A 269 18.59 4.36 -1.39
N ALA A 270 19.10 3.33 -0.71
CA ALA A 270 18.37 2.67 0.37
C ALA A 270 17.99 3.70 1.46
N PRO A 271 16.77 3.64 2.01
CA PRO A 271 16.39 4.49 3.12
C PRO A 271 17.25 4.15 4.35
N GLU A 272 17.57 5.15 5.17
CA GLU A 272 18.34 4.96 6.39
C GLU A 272 17.63 4.06 7.41
N THR A 273 16.30 4.02 7.35
CA THR A 273 15.46 3.20 8.22
C THR A 273 14.52 2.31 7.40
N ASN A 274 14.56 1.01 7.67
CA ASN A 274 13.59 0.07 7.10
C ASN A 274 12.21 0.33 7.74
N VAL A 275 11.23 0.73 6.91
CA VAL A 275 9.89 1.16 7.35
C VAL A 275 9.11 0.03 8.03
N TYR A 276 9.37 -1.23 7.68
CA TYR A 276 8.58 -2.37 8.15
C TYR A 276 9.18 -3.11 9.35
N GLY A 277 10.40 -2.75 9.78
CA GLY A 277 11.12 -3.46 10.84
C GLY A 277 11.33 -4.95 10.55
N PRO A 278 12.18 -5.65 11.31
CA PRO A 278 12.28 -7.09 11.20
C PRO A 278 11.05 -7.76 11.82
N MET A 279 10.50 -8.76 11.11
CA MET A 279 9.41 -9.59 11.61
C MET A 279 9.95 -10.71 12.48
N ILE A 280 9.18 -11.14 13.48
CA ILE A 280 9.54 -12.29 14.31
C ILE A 280 8.88 -13.54 13.72
N ASN A 281 9.69 -14.54 13.40
CA ASN A 281 9.28 -15.75 12.71
C ASN A 281 9.58 -17.00 13.57
N GLY A 282 9.17 -16.97 14.84
CA GLY A 282 9.29 -18.11 15.74
C GLY A 282 10.56 -18.14 16.59
N ILE A 283 10.86 -19.34 17.09
CA ILE A 283 12.03 -19.67 17.91
C ILE A 283 12.72 -20.88 17.29
N GLU A 284 14.04 -20.82 17.19
CA GLU A 284 14.88 -21.92 16.72
C GLU A 284 16.06 -22.07 17.66
N ASN A 285 16.32 -23.30 18.12
CA ASN A 285 17.42 -23.62 19.03
C ASN A 285 17.46 -22.71 20.28
N GLY A 286 16.29 -22.37 20.83
CA GLY A 286 16.14 -21.49 22.00
C GLY A 286 16.43 -20.01 21.73
N LYS A 287 16.58 -19.59 20.48
CA LYS A 287 16.79 -18.20 20.06
C LYS A 287 15.60 -17.68 19.27
N LEU A 288 15.29 -16.40 19.39
CA LEU A 288 14.27 -15.76 18.57
C LEU A 288 14.74 -15.65 17.13
N VAL A 289 13.86 -15.98 16.20
CA VAL A 289 14.12 -15.85 14.77
C VAL A 289 13.52 -14.54 14.28
N PHE A 290 14.38 -13.67 13.74
CA PHE A 290 13.99 -12.47 13.02
C PHE A 290 14.14 -12.71 11.52
N CYS A 291 13.15 -12.26 10.75
CA CYS A 291 13.15 -12.32 9.30
C CYS A 291 12.91 -10.93 8.72
N GLN A 292 13.54 -10.64 7.58
CA GLN A 292 13.25 -9.47 6.77
C GLN A 292 13.53 -9.78 5.31
N ASP A 293 12.91 -9.04 4.41
CA ASP A 293 13.23 -9.11 2.99
C ASP A 293 14.09 -7.89 2.63
N VAL A 294 15.27 -8.14 2.06
CA VAL A 294 16.19 -7.10 1.62
C VAL A 294 16.06 -6.93 0.12
N GLN A 295 15.68 -5.73 -0.30
CA GLN A 295 15.60 -5.39 -1.71
C GLN A 295 16.96 -4.96 -2.28
N ASP A 296 17.25 -5.38 -3.52
CA ASP A 296 18.48 -5.04 -4.25
C ASP A 296 18.50 -3.60 -4.78
N LYS A 297 17.31 -3.04 -5.04
CA LYS A 297 17.11 -1.70 -5.58
C LYS A 297 15.95 -1.00 -4.88
N TYR A 298 16.06 0.32 -4.78
CA TYR A 298 15.03 1.18 -4.22
C TYR A 298 14.56 2.13 -5.31
N TYR A 299 13.25 2.26 -5.44
CA TYR A 299 12.61 3.12 -6.42
C TYR A 299 11.66 4.09 -5.73
N GLU A 300 11.69 5.33 -6.18
CA GLU A 300 10.74 6.37 -5.81
C GLU A 300 9.88 6.68 -7.05
N SER A 301 8.56 6.76 -6.87
CA SER A 301 7.67 7.17 -7.96
C SER A 301 7.69 8.68 -8.17
N TYR A 302 7.48 9.10 -9.41
CA TYR A 302 7.30 10.50 -9.80
C TYR A 302 6.36 10.57 -11.00
N LEU A 303 5.73 11.72 -11.24
CA LEU A 303 4.91 11.92 -12.43
C LEU A 303 5.68 12.63 -13.53
N ALA A 304 5.53 12.15 -14.75
CA ALA A 304 6.11 12.73 -15.95
C ALA A 304 5.05 12.97 -17.02
N VAL A 305 5.16 14.08 -17.73
CA VAL A 305 4.41 14.28 -18.98
C VAL A 305 5.25 13.72 -20.12
N LYS A 306 4.65 12.85 -20.92
CA LYS A 306 5.28 12.27 -22.10
C LYS A 306 4.45 12.56 -23.34
N ASN A 307 5.13 12.63 -24.49
CA ASN A 307 4.46 12.70 -25.77
C ASN A 307 4.18 11.31 -26.35
N GLU A 308 3.44 11.25 -27.45
CA GLU A 308 3.12 10.05 -28.23
C GLU A 308 4.32 9.16 -28.64
N ASP A 309 5.55 9.71 -28.67
CA ASP A 309 6.78 8.94 -28.95
C ASP A 309 7.36 8.30 -27.67
N GLY A 310 6.76 8.55 -26.50
CA GLY A 310 7.30 8.18 -25.19
C GLY A 310 8.45 9.08 -24.70
N LYS A 311 8.70 10.22 -25.36
CA LYS A 311 9.68 11.20 -24.91
C LYS A 311 9.12 11.95 -23.70
N GLU A 312 9.88 11.97 -22.62
CA GLU A 312 9.59 12.81 -21.46
C GLU A 312 9.78 14.29 -21.80
N LEU A 313 8.71 15.08 -21.59
CA LEU A 313 8.71 16.52 -21.78
C LEU A 313 9.19 17.23 -20.52
N PHE A 314 8.65 16.83 -19.36
CA PHE A 314 9.07 17.28 -18.04
C PHE A 314 8.49 16.39 -16.93
N THR A 315 9.03 16.54 -15.73
CA THR A 315 8.57 15.89 -14.50
C THR A 315 7.77 16.87 -13.64
N ILE A 316 6.65 16.42 -13.06
CA ILE A 316 5.86 17.20 -12.08
C ILE A 316 6.59 17.16 -10.72
N PRO A 317 6.87 18.32 -10.09
CA PRO A 317 7.58 18.36 -8.82
C PRO A 317 6.78 17.70 -7.68
N ASN A 318 7.45 16.86 -6.89
CA ASN A 318 6.99 16.34 -5.59
C ASN A 318 5.58 15.72 -5.57
N CYS A 319 5.13 15.15 -6.70
CA CYS A 319 3.82 14.51 -6.75
C CYS A 319 3.91 13.07 -6.24
N ASN A 320 3.03 12.72 -5.31
CA ASN A 320 2.92 11.36 -4.77
C ASN A 320 1.62 10.71 -5.29
N TYR A 321 1.74 9.59 -6.00
CA TYR A 321 0.62 8.74 -6.44
C TYR A 321 -0.45 9.36 -7.37
N GLY A 322 -0.28 10.58 -7.89
CA GLY A 322 -1.14 11.20 -8.91
C GLY A 322 -2.63 11.38 -8.59
N LYS A 323 -3.11 10.94 -7.42
CA LYS A 323 -4.53 11.00 -7.03
C LYS A 323 -5.01 12.38 -6.57
N GLU A 324 -4.10 13.33 -6.41
CA GLU A 324 -4.38 14.69 -5.94
C GLU A 324 -3.67 15.73 -6.83
N LEU A 325 -3.56 15.43 -8.14
CA LEU A 325 -3.09 16.36 -9.15
C LEU A 325 -4.30 16.91 -9.92
N SER A 326 -4.48 18.23 -9.91
CA SER A 326 -5.51 18.89 -10.73
C SER A 326 -4.89 19.98 -11.59
N ILE A 327 -5.33 20.07 -12.84
CA ILE A 327 -4.84 21.05 -13.80
C ILE A 327 -5.92 22.11 -14.02
N TYR A 328 -5.53 23.37 -13.93
CA TYR A 328 -6.42 24.51 -14.13
C TYR A 328 -5.96 25.34 -15.32
N ARG A 329 -6.89 25.69 -16.21
CA ARG A 329 -6.69 26.76 -17.19
C ARG A 329 -7.53 27.96 -16.82
N MET A 330 -6.86 29.10 -16.66
CA MET A 330 -7.54 30.37 -16.41
C MET A 330 -6.72 31.54 -16.91
N ASN A 331 -7.40 32.50 -17.55
CA ASN A 331 -6.82 33.70 -18.13
C ASN A 331 -5.64 33.41 -19.08
N GLY A 332 -5.76 32.37 -19.90
CA GLY A 332 -4.74 31.96 -20.87
C GLY A 332 -3.49 31.35 -20.26
N LYS A 333 -3.55 30.86 -19.01
CA LYS A 333 -2.44 30.24 -18.29
C LYS A 333 -2.83 28.86 -17.77
N THR A 334 -1.87 27.94 -17.75
CA THR A 334 -2.02 26.61 -17.17
C THR A 334 -1.38 26.56 -15.79
N TYR A 335 -2.11 26.06 -14.81
CA TYR A 335 -1.67 25.86 -13.44
C TYR A 335 -1.79 24.39 -13.07
N ILE A 336 -0.88 23.92 -12.24
CA ILE A 336 -0.86 22.56 -11.72
C ILE A 336 -0.97 22.67 -10.20
N GLU A 337 -2.05 22.15 -9.62
CA GLU A 337 -2.14 21.93 -8.18
C GLU A 337 -1.67 20.52 -7.86
N ASN A 338 -0.79 20.40 -6.87
CA ASN A 338 -0.29 19.14 -6.37
C ASN A 338 -0.37 19.09 -4.85
N SER A 339 -0.60 17.89 -4.34
CA SER A 339 -0.55 17.53 -2.92
C SER A 339 0.79 16.89 -2.58
N GLU A 340 1.57 17.55 -1.73
CA GLU A 340 2.89 17.09 -1.28
C GLU A 340 2.78 16.54 0.16
N SER A 341 3.23 15.29 0.36
CA SER A 341 3.40 14.72 1.70
C SER A 341 4.69 15.23 2.34
N LEU A 342 4.60 15.60 3.62
CA LEU A 342 5.73 16.08 4.42
C LEU A 342 6.47 14.97 5.18
N GLY A 343 6.08 13.70 4.96
CA GLY A 343 6.71 12.55 5.61
C GLY A 343 6.37 12.36 7.10
N ASN A 344 5.65 13.31 7.71
CA ASN A 344 5.21 13.28 9.10
C ASN A 344 3.69 13.08 9.26
N GLY A 345 3.03 12.57 8.21
CA GLY A 345 1.57 12.44 8.14
C GLY A 345 0.82 13.74 7.85
N GLU A 346 1.54 14.83 7.58
CA GLU A 346 0.98 16.09 7.14
C GLU A 346 1.12 16.26 5.63
N THR A 347 0.16 16.99 5.04
CA THR A 347 0.09 17.26 3.60
C THR A 347 0.01 18.77 3.39
N GLN A 348 0.62 19.25 2.32
CA GLN A 348 0.50 20.62 1.84
C GLN A 348 0.11 20.63 0.36
N TYR A 349 -0.73 21.58 -0.02
CA TYR A 349 -1.04 21.86 -1.42
C TYR A 349 -0.12 22.96 -1.97
N VAL A 350 0.40 22.73 -3.16
CA VAL A 350 1.27 23.64 -3.91
C VAL A 350 0.66 23.89 -5.27
N ILE A 351 0.67 25.15 -5.70
CA ILE A 351 0.23 25.54 -7.04
C ILE A 351 1.42 26.05 -7.86
N TYR A 352 1.58 25.46 -9.03
CA TYR A 352 2.62 25.81 -9.99
C TYR A 352 2.01 26.48 -11.22
N LEU A 353 2.75 27.40 -11.82
CA LEU A 353 2.52 27.91 -13.17
C LEU A 353 3.33 27.09 -14.17
N LEU A 354 2.67 26.62 -15.22
CA LEU A 354 3.32 25.97 -16.35
C LEU A 354 3.54 26.97 -17.49
N ASP A 355 4.79 27.12 -17.92
CA ASP A 355 5.14 27.77 -19.18
C ASP A 355 5.02 26.75 -20.33
N ASN A 356 3.90 26.83 -21.04
CA ASN A 356 3.58 25.95 -22.16
C ASN A 356 4.47 26.17 -23.41
N THR A 357 5.41 27.12 -23.37
CA THR A 357 6.36 27.37 -24.47
C THR A 357 7.76 26.79 -24.22
N GLY A 358 8.08 26.39 -22.99
CA GLY A 358 9.44 25.99 -22.61
C GLY A 358 9.54 24.92 -21.52
N THR A 359 8.43 24.22 -21.23
CA THR A 359 8.29 23.20 -20.18
C THR A 359 8.74 23.63 -18.78
N GLY A 360 8.85 24.94 -18.56
CA GLY A 360 9.24 25.53 -17.29
C GLY A 360 8.10 25.47 -16.28
N ILE A 361 8.37 24.96 -15.08
CA ILE A 361 7.41 24.94 -13.97
C ILE A 361 7.90 25.91 -12.89
N THR A 362 7.04 26.85 -12.51
CA THR A 362 7.34 27.84 -11.45
C THR A 362 6.36 27.67 -10.30
N GLU A 363 6.86 27.44 -9.08
CA GLU A 363 6.02 27.47 -7.88
C GLU A 363 5.49 28.90 -7.65
N LEU A 364 4.17 29.04 -7.52
CA LEU A 364 3.55 30.32 -7.23
C LEU A 364 3.23 30.49 -5.75
N ALA A 365 2.71 29.42 -5.13
CA ALA A 365 2.31 29.44 -3.73
C ALA A 365 2.21 28.02 -3.17
N ARG A 366 2.32 27.94 -1.84
CA ARG A 366 2.02 26.74 -1.07
C ARG A 366 1.18 27.07 0.14
N THR A 367 0.34 26.12 0.54
CA THR A 367 -0.44 26.20 1.77
C THR A 367 0.45 25.95 2.98
N ASN A 368 0.15 26.63 4.08
CA ASN A 368 0.77 26.28 5.36
C ASN A 368 0.17 24.96 5.87
N VAL A 369 1.03 24.11 6.42
CA VAL A 369 0.64 22.84 7.02
C VAL A 369 -0.43 23.05 8.09
N VAL A 370 -1.65 22.57 7.85
CA VAL A 370 -2.75 22.75 8.79
C VAL A 370 -2.68 21.66 9.86
N LYS A 371 -1.78 21.86 10.84
CA LYS A 371 -1.58 20.98 12.02
C LYS A 371 -2.87 20.63 12.79
N SER A 372 -3.89 21.46 12.66
CA SER A 372 -5.27 21.21 13.04
C SER A 372 -6.07 22.41 12.54
N ALA A 373 -7.16 22.15 11.83
CA ALA A 373 -7.96 23.25 11.31
C ALA A 373 -8.56 24.02 12.51
N LYS A 374 -8.16 25.29 12.66
CA LYS A 374 -8.66 26.11 13.78
C LYS A 374 -10.17 26.30 13.60
N THR A 375 -10.90 26.20 14.69
CA THR A 375 -12.34 26.42 14.71
C THR A 375 -12.63 27.78 15.31
N PHE A 376 -13.54 28.54 14.72
CA PHE A 376 -13.95 29.87 15.17
C PHE A 376 -15.45 29.88 15.45
N ASN A 377 -15.92 30.65 16.43
CA ASN A 377 -17.35 30.91 16.57
C ASN A 377 -17.81 31.96 15.54
N MET A 378 -19.12 32.23 15.49
CA MET A 378 -19.70 33.27 14.63
C MET A 378 -19.18 34.69 14.88
N ALA A 379 -18.56 34.94 16.04
CA ALA A 379 -17.92 36.21 16.37
C ALA A 379 -16.43 36.27 15.96
N GLY A 380 -15.92 35.26 15.25
CA GLY A 380 -14.52 35.19 14.82
C GLY A 380 -13.53 34.84 15.92
N MET A 381 -14.01 34.45 17.12
CA MET A 381 -13.13 34.02 18.21
C MET A 381 -12.73 32.57 18.02
N LYS A 382 -11.45 32.27 18.20
CA LYS A 382 -10.95 30.89 18.19
C LYS A 382 -11.61 30.09 19.32
N VAL A 383 -12.22 28.96 18.97
CA VAL A 383 -12.83 28.00 19.90
C VAL A 383 -12.17 26.64 19.75
N GLY A 384 -12.40 25.74 20.72
CA GLY A 384 -11.93 24.36 20.62
C GLY A 384 -12.80 23.52 19.68
N LYS A 385 -12.24 22.41 19.16
CA LYS A 385 -12.92 21.50 18.21
C LYS A 385 -14.22 20.86 18.72
N ASN A 386 -14.49 20.92 20.02
CA ASN A 386 -15.69 20.38 20.68
C ASN A 386 -16.65 21.50 21.16
N ALA A 387 -16.45 22.74 20.71
CA ALA A 387 -17.35 23.84 21.06
C ALA A 387 -18.74 23.56 20.45
N LYS A 388 -19.77 23.60 21.29
CA LYS A 388 -21.16 23.37 20.87
C LYS A 388 -21.70 24.54 20.05
N GLY A 389 -22.53 24.22 19.05
CA GLY A 389 -23.17 25.18 18.18
C GLY A 389 -22.47 25.34 16.82
N ILE A 390 -22.76 26.44 16.14
CA ILE A 390 -22.19 26.73 14.81
C ILE A 390 -20.74 27.19 14.97
N VAL A 391 -19.85 26.47 14.32
CA VAL A 391 -18.42 26.77 14.26
C VAL A 391 -17.97 26.85 12.80
N ILE A 392 -16.98 27.69 12.55
CA ILE A 392 -16.38 27.97 11.26
C ILE A 392 -14.96 27.39 11.28
N GLN A 393 -14.66 26.43 10.40
CA GLN A 393 -13.29 26.00 10.19
C GLN A 393 -12.49 27.11 9.52
N GLN A 394 -11.21 27.18 9.85
CA GLN A 394 -10.22 27.82 8.99
C GLN A 394 -10.40 27.28 7.55
N GLY A 395 -10.67 28.18 6.60
CA GLY A 395 -11.10 27.83 5.24
C GLY A 395 -12.60 28.04 4.96
N GLY A 396 -13.38 28.54 5.92
CA GLY A 396 -14.74 29.05 5.70
C GLY A 396 -15.87 28.00 5.78
N LYS A 397 -15.54 26.71 5.94
CA LYS A 397 -16.53 25.63 6.12
C LYS A 397 -17.26 25.78 7.46
N LYS A 398 -18.60 25.81 7.44
CA LYS A 398 -19.46 25.91 8.63
C LYS A 398 -19.99 24.53 9.01
N TYR A 399 -19.98 24.19 10.29
CA TYR A 399 -20.56 22.95 10.81
C TYR A 399 -21.23 23.20 12.16
N PHE A 400 -22.22 22.36 12.45
CA PHE A 400 -22.93 22.37 13.73
C PHE A 400 -22.38 21.25 14.60
N ASN A 401 -21.69 21.61 15.67
CA ASN A 401 -21.21 20.66 16.68
C ASN A 401 -22.33 20.42 17.71
N LYS A 402 -22.77 19.16 17.82
CA LYS A 402 -23.82 18.74 18.76
C LYS A 402 -23.33 18.73 20.22
#